data_AF-A0A015U6A6-F1
#
_entry.id   AF-A0A015U6A6-F1
#
_cell.length_a   1.000
_cell.length_b   1.000
_cell.length_c   1.000
_cell.angle_alpha   90.00
_cell.angle_beta   90.00
_cell.angle_gamma   90.00
#
_symmetry.space_group_name_H-M   'P 1'
#
loop_
_entity.id
_entity.type
_entity.pdbx_description
1 polymer ?
#
loop_
_entity_poly.entity_id
_entity_poly.type
_entity_poly.pdbx_seq_one_letter_code
_entity_poly.pdbx_strand_id
1 'polypeptide(L)'
;MEEKLVTLAILTYTKAQILKNVLENEGIETYIHNVNQIQPVVSSGVRLRIKESDLPRALKITESSAWLAESIVGEKTPKVEHRTKKVLIPVDFSNYSMKACEFGFNFAKSFDAEVILLHVYFTPIYASSLPYGDVFNYQISDEETVKNVLHKVHDDLNTLSEKIKQKVASGEFPDVKYTCVLREGIPEEEILRYNKEHRPRIIIMGTRGKNQKDIDLIGSVTAEIIERSHTTVLAIPENTPFNRFNEVKRIAFMTNFDQRDLIAFDSFINGLSPF
;
A
#
# COMPACT_ATOMS: atom_id res chain seq x y z
N MET A 1 -14.56 -15.98 -35.62
CA MET A 1 -14.05 -14.67 -35.14
C MET A 1 -13.76 -14.89 -33.67
N GLU A 2 -12.49 -14.88 -33.25
CA GLU A 2 -12.16 -15.12 -31.84
C GLU A 2 -12.78 -14.00 -30.99
N GLU A 3 -13.60 -14.37 -30.01
CA GLU A 3 -14.24 -13.39 -29.12
C GLU A 3 -13.18 -12.68 -28.30
N LYS A 4 -13.16 -11.34 -28.38
CA LYS A 4 -12.16 -10.51 -27.74
C LYS A 4 -12.34 -10.54 -26.22
N LEU A 5 -11.28 -10.90 -25.51
CA LEU A 5 -11.27 -10.87 -24.04
C LEU A 5 -10.95 -9.46 -23.53
N VAL A 6 -11.71 -8.99 -22.55
CA VAL A 6 -11.49 -7.73 -21.85
C VAL A 6 -11.16 -7.99 -20.38
N THR A 7 -10.43 -7.07 -19.74
CA THR A 7 -10.14 -7.17 -18.30
C THR A 7 -11.30 -6.58 -17.53
N LEU A 8 -11.93 -7.41 -16.69
CA LEU A 8 -12.99 -7.00 -15.78
C LEU A 8 -12.41 -6.38 -14.50
N ALA A 9 -11.38 -7.00 -13.93
CA ALA A 9 -10.73 -6.53 -12.70
C ALA A 9 -9.27 -7.00 -12.62
N ILE A 10 -8.46 -6.28 -11.86
CA ILE A 10 -7.12 -6.70 -11.41
C ILE A 10 -7.23 -6.95 -9.91
N LEU A 11 -6.96 -8.17 -9.49
CA LEU A 11 -7.20 -8.61 -8.11
C LEU A 11 -6.03 -9.48 -7.62
N THR A 12 -5.91 -9.66 -6.30
CA THR A 12 -5.09 -10.75 -5.77
C THR A 12 -5.64 -12.10 -6.26
N TYR A 13 -4.78 -13.11 -6.38
CA TYR A 13 -5.20 -14.42 -6.88
C TYR A 13 -6.41 -14.99 -6.14
N THR A 14 -6.42 -14.89 -4.80
CA THR A 14 -7.54 -15.37 -3.96
C THR A 14 -8.84 -14.63 -4.26
N LYS A 15 -8.81 -13.30 -4.38
CA LYS A 15 -10.00 -12.50 -4.74
C LYS A 15 -10.46 -12.78 -6.17
N ALA A 16 -9.52 -12.97 -7.09
CA ALA A 16 -9.81 -13.34 -8.46
C ALA A 16 -10.51 -14.70 -8.52
N GLN A 17 -10.08 -15.71 -7.77
CA GLN A 17 -10.73 -17.03 -7.70
C GLN A 17 -12.16 -16.95 -7.14
N ILE A 18 -12.39 -16.11 -6.12
CA ILE A 18 -13.74 -15.91 -5.56
C ILE A 18 -14.65 -15.29 -6.62
N LEU A 19 -14.20 -14.20 -7.25
CA LEU A 19 -14.99 -13.52 -8.28
C LEU A 19 -15.20 -14.39 -9.52
N LYS A 20 -14.19 -15.18 -9.88
CA LYS A 20 -14.24 -16.21 -10.93
C LYS A 20 -15.41 -17.17 -10.68
N ASN A 21 -15.48 -17.77 -9.49
CA ASN A 21 -16.55 -18.70 -9.11
C ASN A 21 -17.94 -18.04 -9.15
N VAL A 22 -18.06 -16.79 -8.69
CA VAL A 22 -19.34 -16.05 -8.74
C VAL A 22 -19.81 -15.86 -10.18
N LEU A 23 -18.90 -15.42 -11.07
CA LEU A 23 -19.23 -15.18 -12.47
C LEU A 23 -19.50 -16.48 -13.24
N GLU A 24 -18.74 -17.55 -12.97
CA GLU A 24 -18.94 -18.85 -13.61
C GLU A 24 -20.25 -19.52 -13.19
N ASN A 25 -20.68 -19.36 -11.92
CA ASN A 25 -21.99 -19.82 -11.47
C ASN A 25 -23.15 -19.09 -12.17
N GLU A 26 -22.93 -17.85 -12.58
CA GLU A 26 -23.86 -17.07 -13.40
C GLU A 26 -23.70 -17.37 -14.90
N GLY A 27 -22.85 -18.33 -15.28
CA GLY A 27 -22.62 -18.73 -16.66
C GLY A 27 -21.77 -17.75 -17.48
N ILE A 28 -20.95 -16.92 -16.82
CA ILE A 28 -19.97 -16.05 -17.47
C ILE A 28 -18.59 -16.73 -17.39
N GLU A 29 -18.04 -17.06 -18.56
CA GLU A 29 -16.73 -17.69 -18.66
C GLU A 29 -15.62 -16.68 -18.31
N THR A 30 -14.70 -17.10 -17.45
CA THR A 30 -13.69 -16.19 -16.89
C THR A 30 -12.29 -16.79 -16.90
N TYR A 31 -11.30 -15.96 -17.18
CA TYR A 31 -9.90 -16.36 -17.34
C TYR A 31 -9.01 -15.52 -16.43
N ILE A 32 -8.16 -16.17 -15.65
CA ILE A 32 -7.19 -15.51 -14.79
C ILE A 32 -5.85 -15.47 -15.52
N HIS A 33 -5.37 -14.26 -15.84
CA HIS A 33 -4.09 -14.04 -16.51
C HIS A 33 -3.10 -13.34 -15.56
N ASN A 34 -1.92 -13.93 -15.38
CA ASN A 34 -0.86 -13.31 -14.58
C ASN A 34 -0.31 -12.06 -15.28
N VAL A 35 0.02 -11.03 -14.50
CA VAL A 35 0.53 -9.77 -15.05
C VAL A 35 2.02 -9.83 -15.41
N ASN A 36 2.74 -10.91 -15.06
CA ASN A 36 4.12 -11.16 -15.50
C ASN A 36 4.39 -12.66 -15.74
N GLN A 37 4.91 -13.02 -16.93
CA GLN A 37 5.37 -14.38 -17.25
C GLN A 37 6.89 -14.58 -17.18
N ILE A 38 7.68 -13.56 -16.80
CA ILE A 38 9.15 -13.64 -16.88
C ILE A 38 9.83 -13.86 -15.52
N GLN A 39 9.13 -13.75 -14.38
CA GLN A 39 9.64 -14.22 -13.08
C GLN A 39 8.50 -14.32 -12.05
N PRO A 40 8.34 -15.45 -11.34
CA PRO A 40 7.29 -15.62 -10.35
C PRO A 40 7.76 -15.06 -9.00
N VAL A 41 7.46 -13.80 -8.74
CA VAL A 41 7.49 -13.24 -7.37
C VAL A 41 6.05 -13.20 -6.89
N VAL A 42 5.81 -13.75 -5.70
CA VAL A 42 4.48 -13.94 -5.10
C VAL A 42 3.74 -12.59 -5.06
N SER A 43 2.53 -12.61 -5.63
CA SER A 43 1.58 -11.49 -5.78
C SER A 43 1.89 -10.47 -6.87
N SER A 44 1.95 -10.93 -8.13
CA SER A 44 1.48 -10.07 -9.23
C SER A 44 -0.05 -10.15 -9.25
N GLY A 45 -0.74 -9.00 -9.12
CA GLY A 45 -2.18 -8.95 -9.33
C GLY A 45 -2.54 -9.67 -10.63
N VAL A 46 -3.61 -10.44 -10.64
CA VAL A 46 -4.04 -11.20 -11.81
C VAL A 46 -5.19 -10.48 -12.49
N ARG A 47 -5.16 -10.44 -13.83
CA ARG A 47 -6.26 -9.91 -14.63
C ARG A 47 -7.33 -10.98 -14.73
N LEU A 48 -8.48 -10.73 -14.13
CA LEU A 48 -9.69 -11.51 -14.40
C LEU A 48 -10.30 -11.00 -15.71
N ARG A 49 -10.28 -11.83 -16.74
CA ARG A 49 -10.76 -11.50 -18.09
C ARG A 49 -12.03 -12.27 -18.40
N ILE A 50 -12.90 -11.62 -19.16
CA ILE A 50 -14.16 -12.17 -19.65
C ILE A 50 -14.30 -11.83 -21.13
N LYS A 51 -15.26 -12.44 -21.82
CA LYS A 51 -15.61 -12.05 -23.17
C LYS A 51 -16.21 -10.64 -23.17
N GLU A 52 -15.85 -9.82 -24.15
CA GLU A 52 -16.34 -8.43 -24.29
C GLU A 52 -17.88 -8.37 -24.34
N SER A 53 -18.52 -9.40 -24.91
CA SER A 53 -19.98 -9.58 -24.95
C SER A 53 -20.62 -9.73 -23.57
N ASP A 54 -19.90 -10.27 -22.59
CA ASP A 54 -20.42 -10.51 -21.24
C ASP A 54 -20.20 -9.34 -20.27
N LEU A 55 -19.47 -8.30 -20.70
CA LEU A 55 -19.07 -7.18 -19.84
C LEU A 55 -20.25 -6.48 -19.13
N PRO A 56 -21.38 -6.13 -19.80
CA PRO A 56 -22.50 -5.49 -19.12
C PRO A 56 -23.13 -6.38 -18.03
N ARG A 57 -23.18 -7.70 -18.28
CA ARG A 57 -23.76 -8.67 -17.36
C ARG A 57 -22.83 -8.91 -16.17
N ALA A 58 -21.53 -9.04 -16.43
CA ALA A 58 -20.50 -9.19 -15.41
C ALA A 58 -20.44 -7.98 -14.47
N LEU A 59 -20.52 -6.76 -15.00
CA LEU A 59 -20.56 -5.54 -14.18
C LEU A 59 -21.77 -5.54 -13.24
N LYS A 60 -22.96 -5.87 -13.76
CA LYS A 60 -24.18 -5.96 -12.94
C LYS A 60 -24.06 -7.01 -11.84
N ILE A 61 -23.46 -8.17 -12.12
CA ILE A 61 -23.20 -9.22 -11.13
C ILE A 61 -22.18 -8.75 -10.10
N THR A 62 -21.12 -8.04 -10.50
CA THR A 62 -20.11 -7.54 -9.57
C THR A 62 -20.67 -6.48 -8.62
N GLU A 63 -21.54 -5.59 -9.12
CA GLU A 63 -22.26 -4.61 -8.31
C GLU A 63 -23.24 -5.31 -7.37
N SER A 64 -24.00 -6.27 -7.89
CA SER A 64 -24.98 -7.03 -7.11
C SER A 64 -24.35 -8.12 -6.24
N SER A 65 -23.04 -8.34 -6.29
CA SER A 65 -22.29 -9.28 -5.45
C SER A 65 -21.30 -8.55 -4.53
N ALA A 66 -21.29 -7.20 -4.56
CA ALA A 66 -20.52 -6.40 -3.63
C ALA A 66 -20.88 -6.72 -2.16
N TRP A 67 -22.12 -7.14 -1.89
CA TRP A 67 -22.55 -7.65 -0.58
C TRP A 67 -21.94 -9.00 -0.18
N LEU A 68 -21.53 -9.84 -1.14
CA LEU A 68 -20.81 -11.10 -0.86
C LEU A 68 -19.35 -10.82 -0.45
N ALA A 69 -18.77 -9.71 -0.92
CA ALA A 69 -17.49 -9.21 -0.43
C ALA A 69 -17.61 -8.58 0.96
N GLU A 70 -18.76 -7.99 1.31
CA GLU A 70 -19.06 -7.49 2.66
C GLU A 70 -19.34 -8.63 3.66
N SER A 71 -20.04 -9.70 3.29
CA SER A 71 -20.47 -10.73 4.27
C SER A 71 -19.38 -11.68 4.77
N ILE A 72 -18.18 -11.65 4.18
CA ILE A 72 -16.99 -12.39 4.66
C ILE A 72 -16.08 -11.47 5.49
N VAL A 73 -16.20 -10.16 5.32
CA VAL A 73 -15.51 -9.15 6.14
C VAL A 73 -16.51 -8.62 7.14
N GLY A 74 -16.61 -9.29 8.29
CA GLY A 74 -17.29 -8.74 9.45
C GLY A 74 -16.63 -7.44 9.89
N GLU A 75 -16.95 -6.33 9.25
CA GLU A 75 -16.75 -4.99 9.75
C GLU A 75 -18.05 -4.24 9.53
N LYS A 76 -18.87 -4.22 10.59
CA LYS A 76 -19.69 -3.04 10.85
C LYS A 76 -18.78 -1.84 10.62
N THR A 77 -19.16 -0.95 9.71
CA THR A 77 -18.54 0.38 9.60
C THR A 77 -18.45 0.93 11.03
N PRO A 78 -17.26 1.06 11.62
CA PRO A 78 -17.16 1.56 12.97
C PRO A 78 -17.69 2.97 12.93
N LYS A 79 -18.61 3.30 13.84
CA LYS A 79 -18.89 4.68 14.23
C LYS A 79 -17.55 5.41 14.33
N VAL A 80 -17.48 6.62 13.79
CA VAL A 80 -16.32 7.53 13.78
C VAL A 80 -15.54 7.44 15.09
N GLU A 81 -14.58 6.51 15.16
CA GLU A 81 -13.61 6.40 16.24
C GLU A 81 -12.45 7.30 15.85
N HIS A 82 -12.09 8.21 16.75
CA HIS A 82 -11.07 9.24 16.52
C HIS A 82 -9.79 8.62 15.94
N ARG A 83 -9.44 9.00 14.70
CA ARG A 83 -8.15 8.68 14.10
C ARG A 83 -7.04 9.15 15.05
N THR A 84 -6.00 8.34 15.21
CA THR A 84 -4.91 8.67 16.14
C THR A 84 -4.12 9.87 15.65
N LYS A 85 -3.49 10.63 16.58
CA LYS A 85 -2.56 11.72 16.23
C LYS A 85 -1.21 11.18 15.74
N LYS A 86 -1.25 10.30 14.73
CA LYS A 86 -0.08 9.61 14.19
C LYS A 86 0.01 9.75 12.68
N VAL A 87 1.22 10.00 12.20
CA VAL A 87 1.62 9.99 10.81
C VAL A 87 2.37 8.68 10.55
N LEU A 88 1.85 7.82 9.69
CA LEU A 88 2.54 6.59 9.29
C LEU A 88 3.43 6.88 8.08
N ILE A 89 4.71 6.53 8.17
CA ILE A 89 5.69 6.68 7.09
C ILE A 89 6.33 5.31 6.81
N PRO A 90 5.91 4.62 5.76
CA PRO A 90 6.62 3.46 5.24
C PRO A 90 8.00 3.85 4.72
N VAL A 91 9.04 3.11 5.10
CA VAL A 91 10.44 3.40 4.73
C VAL A 91 11.15 2.19 4.14
N ASP A 92 11.96 2.42 3.11
CA ASP A 92 12.76 1.41 2.41
C ASP A 92 14.24 1.82 2.23
N PHE A 93 14.66 2.83 3.01
CA PHE A 93 15.99 3.44 3.01
C PHE A 93 16.40 4.13 1.69
N SER A 94 15.49 4.28 0.73
CA SER A 94 15.71 5.07 -0.48
C SER A 94 15.67 6.58 -0.19
N ASN A 95 16.19 7.38 -1.12
CA ASN A 95 16.03 8.84 -1.09
C ASN A 95 14.54 9.26 -1.14
N TYR A 96 13.70 8.53 -1.88
CA TYR A 96 12.26 8.75 -1.92
C TYR A 96 11.63 8.63 -0.52
N SER A 97 11.95 7.54 0.21
CA SER A 97 11.46 7.38 1.58
C SER A 97 12.01 8.45 2.52
N MET A 98 13.26 8.88 2.33
CA MET A 98 13.86 9.94 3.15
C MET A 98 13.21 11.31 2.90
N LYS A 99 12.83 11.62 1.66
CA LYS A 99 12.06 12.82 1.32
C LYS A 99 10.66 12.77 1.95
N ALA A 100 10.03 11.61 1.94
CA ALA A 100 8.76 11.40 2.63
C ALA A 100 8.89 11.56 4.15
N CYS A 101 10.00 11.10 4.75
CA CYS A 101 10.30 11.36 6.17
C CYS A 101 10.43 12.86 6.46
N GLU A 102 11.19 13.61 5.66
CA GLU A 102 11.34 15.06 5.82
C GLU A 102 9.97 15.76 5.83
N PHE A 103 9.14 15.43 4.85
CA PHE A 103 7.79 15.97 4.75
C PHE A 103 6.91 15.55 5.92
N GLY A 104 6.95 14.27 6.31
CA GLY A 104 6.13 13.72 7.37
C GLY A 104 6.47 14.23 8.77
N PHE A 105 7.75 14.50 9.04
CA PHE A 105 8.18 15.16 10.29
C PHE A 105 7.70 16.63 10.33
N ASN A 106 7.82 17.38 9.22
CA ASN A 106 7.27 18.74 9.11
C ASN A 106 5.75 18.77 9.26
N PHE A 107 5.05 17.79 8.68
CA PHE A 107 3.61 17.61 8.85
C PHE A 107 3.29 17.32 10.32
N ALA A 108 3.94 16.34 10.94
CA ALA A 108 3.74 16.01 12.34
C ALA A 108 3.96 17.20 13.27
N LYS A 109 4.99 18.03 13.01
CA LYS A 109 5.24 19.25 13.78
C LYS A 109 4.12 20.29 13.63
N SER A 110 3.68 20.53 12.40
CA SER A 110 2.65 21.54 12.09
C SER A 110 1.30 21.20 12.72
N PHE A 111 1.08 19.91 12.97
CA PHE A 111 -0.18 19.38 13.43
C PHE A 111 -0.07 18.74 14.84
N ASP A 112 1.03 18.87 15.60
CA ASP A 112 1.12 18.24 16.94
C ASP A 112 0.81 16.72 16.93
N ALA A 113 1.47 16.00 16.01
CA ALA A 113 1.34 14.56 15.82
C ALA A 113 2.65 13.82 16.13
N GLU A 114 2.53 12.51 16.32
CA GLU A 114 3.68 11.61 16.43
C GLU A 114 3.96 10.92 15.08
N VAL A 115 5.22 10.59 14.82
CA VAL A 115 5.63 9.87 13.60
C VAL A 115 5.84 8.39 13.89
N ILE A 116 5.29 7.52 13.04
CA ILE A 116 5.63 6.10 13.00
C ILE A 116 6.41 5.82 11.72
N LEU A 117 7.68 5.47 11.87
CA LEU A 117 8.49 4.95 10.77
C LEU A 117 8.29 3.43 10.70
N LEU A 118 7.69 2.93 9.64
CA LEU A 118 7.45 1.49 9.45
C LEU A 118 8.36 0.95 8.37
N HIS A 119 9.27 0.05 8.75
CA HIS A 119 10.02 -0.76 7.79
C HIS A 119 9.42 -2.16 7.71
N VAL A 120 9.27 -2.66 6.48
CA VAL A 120 8.82 -4.03 6.23
C VAL A 120 9.95 -4.78 5.55
N TYR A 121 10.37 -5.88 6.15
CA TYR A 121 11.35 -6.80 5.58
C TYR A 121 10.70 -8.12 5.24
N PHE A 122 11.24 -8.82 4.26
CA PHE A 122 10.77 -10.14 3.86
C PHE A 122 11.81 -11.19 4.24
N THR A 123 11.42 -12.19 5.01
CA THR A 123 12.23 -13.39 5.23
C THR A 123 11.59 -14.57 4.52
N PRO A 124 12.32 -15.30 3.66
CA PRO A 124 11.77 -16.41 2.87
C PRO A 124 11.46 -17.69 3.69
N ILE A 125 11.38 -17.61 5.02
CA ILE A 125 11.36 -18.77 5.93
C ILE A 125 10.05 -19.57 5.84
N TYR A 126 8.93 -18.92 5.48
CA TYR A 126 7.59 -19.55 5.60
C TYR A 126 6.95 -20.01 4.28
N ALA A 127 7.66 -19.99 3.15
CA ALA A 127 7.13 -20.51 1.88
C ALA A 127 6.83 -22.03 1.91
N SER A 128 7.29 -22.75 2.95
CA SER A 128 7.20 -24.21 3.10
C SER A 128 5.95 -24.73 3.83
N SER A 129 5.06 -23.87 4.32
CA SER A 129 3.92 -24.28 5.16
C SER A 129 2.54 -24.29 4.46
N LEU A 130 2.50 -24.01 3.15
CA LEU A 130 1.28 -24.15 2.34
C LEU A 130 1.19 -25.59 1.78
N PRO A 131 0.13 -26.37 2.10
CA PRO A 131 0.00 -27.76 1.67
C PRO A 131 -0.62 -27.89 0.27
N TYR A 132 -0.21 -27.05 -0.68
CA TYR A 132 -0.64 -27.15 -2.08
C TYR A 132 0.59 -27.30 -2.99
N GLY A 133 0.55 -28.36 -3.79
CA GLY A 133 1.69 -28.98 -4.46
C GLY A 133 2.42 -28.12 -5.49
N ASP A 134 3.63 -28.59 -5.79
CA ASP A 134 4.53 -28.19 -6.88
C ASP A 134 5.03 -26.74 -6.90
N VAL A 135 5.29 -26.16 -5.73
CA VAL A 135 6.11 -24.94 -5.62
C VAL A 135 7.45 -25.32 -5.00
N PHE A 136 8.52 -25.11 -5.76
CA PHE A 136 9.94 -25.25 -5.41
C PHE A 136 10.21 -25.38 -3.91
N ASN A 137 10.66 -26.57 -3.50
CA ASN A 137 11.36 -26.80 -2.24
C ASN A 137 12.65 -25.95 -2.22
N TYR A 138 12.54 -24.66 -1.93
CA TYR A 138 13.65 -23.94 -1.31
C TYR A 138 13.75 -24.45 0.11
N GLN A 139 14.40 -25.60 0.28
CA GLN A 139 15.05 -25.93 1.55
C GLN A 139 16.13 -24.88 1.76
N ILE A 140 15.78 -23.71 2.29
CA ILE A 140 16.79 -22.84 2.91
C ILE A 140 17.06 -23.48 4.27
N SER A 141 17.90 -24.51 4.25
CA SER A 141 18.41 -25.22 5.41
C SER A 141 19.61 -24.51 6.03
N ASP A 142 19.69 -23.18 5.96
CA ASP A 142 20.79 -22.41 6.55
C ASP A 142 20.23 -21.42 7.57
N GLU A 143 20.24 -21.84 8.84
CA GLU A 143 20.05 -20.94 9.99
C GLU A 143 20.97 -19.70 9.90
N GLU A 144 22.14 -19.85 9.27
CA GLU A 144 23.10 -18.78 9.03
C GLU A 144 22.56 -17.72 8.06
N THR A 145 21.84 -18.11 7.00
CA THR A 145 21.21 -17.16 6.05
C THR A 145 20.12 -16.35 6.74
N VAL A 146 19.30 -17.00 7.58
CA VAL A 146 18.26 -16.34 8.38
C VAL A 146 18.87 -15.35 9.36
N LYS A 147 19.90 -15.78 10.09
CA LYS A 147 20.62 -14.94 11.05
C LYS A 147 21.23 -13.72 10.36
N ASN A 148 21.81 -13.89 9.18
CA ASN A 148 22.38 -12.79 8.39
C ASN A 148 21.33 -11.77 7.92
N VAL A 149 20.14 -12.23 7.49
CA VAL A 149 19.04 -11.32 7.12
C VAL A 149 18.58 -10.52 8.34
N LEU A 150 18.38 -11.17 9.49
CA LEU A 150 17.96 -10.49 10.71
C LEU A 150 19.01 -9.49 11.22
N HIS A 151 20.30 -9.85 11.18
CA HIS A 151 21.37 -8.91 11.52
C HIS A 151 21.35 -7.69 10.59
N LYS A 152 21.26 -7.91 9.28
CA LYS A 152 21.23 -6.83 8.30
C LYS A 152 20.03 -5.90 8.51
N VAL A 153 18.85 -6.46 8.76
CA VAL A 153 17.64 -5.66 9.03
C VAL A 153 17.79 -4.83 10.31
N HIS A 154 18.41 -5.41 11.35
CA HIS A 154 18.69 -4.69 12.59
C HIS A 154 19.69 -3.55 12.36
N ASP A 155 20.76 -3.80 11.59
CA ASP A 155 21.76 -2.81 11.22
C ASP A 155 21.15 -1.69 10.35
N ASP A 156 20.29 -2.02 9.40
CA ASP A 156 19.61 -1.05 8.55
C ASP A 156 18.64 -0.16 9.37
N LEU A 157 17.93 -0.74 10.35
CA LEU A 157 17.09 0.03 11.28
C LEU A 157 17.91 0.95 12.20
N ASN A 158 19.01 0.45 12.75
CA ASN A 158 19.90 1.26 13.57
C ASN A 158 20.46 2.42 12.74
N THR A 159 20.88 2.12 11.50
CA THR A 159 21.34 3.12 10.53
C THR A 159 20.26 4.17 10.24
N LEU A 160 19.01 3.75 10.03
CA LEU A 160 17.89 4.67 9.85
C LEU A 160 17.69 5.54 11.08
N SER A 161 17.65 4.95 12.27
CA SER A 161 17.46 5.66 13.53
C SER A 161 18.54 6.73 13.72
N GLU A 162 19.82 6.38 13.51
CA GLU A 162 20.93 7.32 13.59
C GLU A 162 20.84 8.41 12.52
N LYS A 163 20.47 8.07 11.28
CA LYS A 163 20.27 9.06 10.21
C LYS A 163 19.15 10.05 10.54
N ILE A 164 18.05 9.58 11.11
CA ILE A 164 16.94 10.44 11.56
C ILE A 164 17.41 11.34 12.71
N LYS A 165 18.10 10.79 13.73
CA LYS A 165 18.66 11.59 14.83
C LYS A 165 19.60 12.68 14.33
N GLN A 166 20.49 12.35 13.39
CA GLN A 166 21.40 13.32 12.78
C GLN A 166 20.64 14.43 12.04
N LYS A 167 19.58 14.10 11.30
CA LYS A 167 18.74 15.08 10.60
C LYS A 167 17.94 15.97 11.56
N VAL A 168 17.51 15.43 12.70
CA VAL A 168 16.89 16.22 13.77
C VAL A 168 17.92 17.15 14.41
N ALA A 169 19.12 16.64 14.73
CA ALA A 169 20.20 17.41 15.33
C ALA A 169 20.74 18.54 14.43
N SER A 170 20.75 18.33 13.11
CA SER A 170 21.14 19.36 12.13
C SER A 170 20.04 20.40 11.87
N GLY A 171 18.83 20.19 12.40
CA GLY A 171 17.66 21.05 12.17
C GLY A 171 16.99 20.85 10.81
N GLU A 172 17.41 19.84 10.03
CA GLU A 172 16.74 19.48 8.77
C GLU A 172 15.35 18.92 9.04
N PHE A 173 15.22 18.08 10.08
CA PHE A 173 13.95 17.54 10.56
C PHE A 173 13.56 18.24 11.86
N PRO A 174 12.28 18.59 12.06
CA PRO A 174 11.82 19.10 13.35
C PRO A 174 11.89 18.02 14.43
N ASP A 175 12.14 18.45 15.66
CA ASP A 175 12.07 17.57 16.83
C ASP A 175 10.59 17.25 17.17
N VAL A 176 10.18 16.03 16.83
CA VAL A 176 8.87 15.45 17.08
C VAL A 176 9.04 14.04 17.60
N LYS A 177 8.12 13.58 18.45
CA LYS A 177 8.14 12.20 18.93
C LYS A 177 7.95 11.24 17.76
N TYR A 178 8.87 10.28 17.64
CA TYR A 178 8.77 9.24 16.63
C TYR A 178 9.07 7.85 17.18
N THR A 179 8.59 6.81 16.51
CA THR A 179 8.90 5.41 16.81
C THR A 179 9.23 4.68 15.52
N CYS A 180 10.25 3.82 15.57
CA CYS A 180 10.59 2.91 14.48
C CYS A 180 9.95 1.55 14.75
N VAL A 181 9.17 1.06 13.80
CA VAL A 181 8.51 -0.24 13.83
C VAL A 181 9.07 -1.09 12.70
N LEU A 182 9.37 -2.34 13.03
CA LEU A 182 9.77 -3.36 12.08
C LEU A 182 8.68 -4.41 11.98
N ARG A 183 8.29 -4.77 10.75
CA ARG A 183 7.37 -5.87 10.47
C ARG A 183 7.97 -6.81 9.44
N GLU A 184 7.70 -8.10 9.62
CA GLU A 184 8.03 -9.11 8.64
C GLU A 184 6.83 -9.34 7.72
N GLY A 185 7.06 -9.39 6.40
CA GLY A 185 6.04 -9.77 5.44
C GLY A 185 6.20 -9.08 4.09
N ILE A 186 5.09 -9.00 3.36
CA ILE A 186 4.98 -8.29 2.09
C ILE A 186 4.69 -6.81 2.39
N PRO A 187 5.47 -5.83 1.89
CA PRO A 187 5.36 -4.42 2.25
C PRO A 187 3.93 -3.86 2.21
N GLU A 188 3.22 -4.01 1.10
CA GLU A 188 1.87 -3.48 0.93
C GLU A 188 0.86 -4.09 1.91
N GLU A 189 0.95 -5.40 2.17
CA GLU A 189 0.06 -6.09 3.12
C GLU A 189 0.34 -5.67 4.57
N GLU A 190 1.62 -5.55 4.94
CA GLU A 190 2.03 -5.14 6.28
C GLU A 190 1.68 -3.69 6.57
N ILE A 191 1.88 -2.79 5.60
CA ILE A 191 1.50 -1.37 5.72
C ILE A 191 -0.02 -1.26 5.86
N LEU A 192 -0.81 -1.95 5.03
CA LEU A 192 -2.28 -1.92 5.12
C LEU A 192 -2.77 -2.54 6.43
N ARG A 193 -2.14 -3.63 6.90
CA ARG A 193 -2.46 -4.24 8.19
C ARG A 193 -2.15 -3.29 9.34
N TYR A 194 -0.97 -2.67 9.36
CA TYR A 194 -0.62 -1.68 10.37
C TYR A 194 -1.59 -0.49 10.35
N ASN A 195 -1.96 -0.02 9.16
CA ASN A 195 -2.94 1.05 8.99
C ASN A 195 -4.31 0.66 9.59
N LYS A 196 -4.74 -0.59 9.39
CA LYS A 196 -5.99 -1.12 9.94
C LYS A 196 -5.94 -1.26 11.47
N GLU A 197 -4.85 -1.78 12.00
CA GLU A 197 -4.63 -2.03 13.44
C GLU A 197 -4.53 -0.72 14.25
N HIS A 198 -3.84 0.27 13.71
CA HIS A 198 -3.46 1.48 14.46
C HIS A 198 -4.13 2.77 13.98
N ARG A 199 -4.84 2.73 12.85
CA ARG A 199 -5.62 3.83 12.27
C ARG A 199 -4.89 5.19 12.38
N PRO A 200 -3.70 5.31 11.77
CA PRO A 200 -3.03 6.61 11.66
C PRO A 200 -3.94 7.61 10.95
N ARG A 201 -3.72 8.90 11.18
CA ARG A 201 -4.52 9.95 10.51
C ARG A 201 -4.25 9.99 9.01
N ILE A 202 -2.97 9.81 8.66
CA ILE A 202 -2.45 9.91 7.30
C ILE A 202 -1.27 8.96 7.12
N ILE A 203 -1.13 8.43 5.89
CA ILE A 203 0.07 7.73 5.44
C ILE A 203 0.85 8.68 4.53
N ILE A 204 2.11 8.95 4.83
CA ILE A 204 3.00 9.77 3.99
C ILE A 204 4.11 8.87 3.50
N MET A 205 4.27 8.71 2.19
CA MET A 205 5.23 7.76 1.63
C MET A 205 5.87 8.28 0.34
N GLY A 206 7.00 7.70 -0.08
CA GLY A 206 7.60 8.04 -1.36
C GLY A 206 6.70 7.59 -2.53
N THR A 207 6.76 8.29 -3.67
CA THR A 207 6.11 7.81 -4.90
C THR A 207 6.75 6.54 -5.45
N ARG A 208 8.02 6.30 -5.12
CA ARG A 208 8.82 5.17 -5.58
C ARG A 208 9.69 4.65 -4.44
N GLY A 209 10.32 3.50 -4.68
CA GLY A 209 11.29 2.88 -3.78
C GLY A 209 12.67 2.67 -4.40
N LYS A 210 13.58 2.07 -3.63
CA LYS A 210 15.01 1.90 -3.94
C LYS A 210 15.33 1.24 -5.28
N ASN A 211 14.46 0.36 -5.77
CA ASN A 211 14.73 -0.52 -6.92
C ASN A 211 14.03 -0.10 -8.22
N GLN A 212 13.39 1.08 -8.27
CA GLN A 212 12.58 1.48 -9.43
C GLN A 212 13.34 2.36 -10.42
N LYS A 213 13.08 2.10 -11.71
CA LYS A 213 13.67 2.83 -12.85
C LYS A 213 12.89 4.13 -13.10
N ASP A 214 13.54 5.12 -13.71
CA ASP A 214 12.99 6.47 -13.86
C ASP A 214 11.70 6.59 -14.72
N ILE A 215 11.32 5.53 -15.44
CA ILE A 215 10.26 5.53 -16.44
C ILE A 215 8.84 5.49 -15.83
N ASP A 216 8.65 4.87 -14.65
CA ASP A 216 7.32 4.63 -14.07
C ASP A 216 6.89 5.73 -13.08
N LEU A 217 5.81 6.47 -13.30
CA LEU A 217 5.44 7.62 -12.44
C LEU A 217 5.27 7.27 -10.94
N ILE A 218 4.74 6.07 -10.63
CA ILE A 218 4.45 5.58 -9.28
C ILE A 218 4.92 4.13 -9.15
N GLY A 219 5.44 3.78 -7.98
CA GLY A 219 5.89 2.45 -7.63
C GLY A 219 4.78 1.48 -7.23
N SER A 220 5.04 0.19 -7.41
CA SER A 220 4.06 -0.89 -7.11
C SER A 220 3.48 -0.83 -5.70
N VAL A 221 4.33 -0.71 -4.67
CA VAL A 221 3.87 -0.63 -3.28
C VAL A 221 2.99 0.61 -3.09
N THR A 222 3.44 1.78 -3.55
CA THR A 222 2.67 3.03 -3.43
C THR A 222 1.33 2.94 -4.15
N ALA A 223 1.28 2.35 -5.34
CA ALA A 223 0.03 2.13 -6.08
C ALA A 223 -0.95 1.25 -5.30
N GLU A 224 -0.49 0.12 -4.76
CA GLU A 224 -1.28 -0.80 -3.94
C GLU A 224 -1.82 -0.12 -2.66
N ILE A 225 -1.00 0.69 -1.99
CA ILE A 225 -1.44 1.44 -0.81
C ILE A 225 -2.52 2.47 -1.19
N ILE A 226 -2.33 3.22 -2.28
CA ILE A 226 -3.31 4.21 -2.75
C ILE A 226 -4.64 3.53 -3.11
N GLU A 227 -4.58 2.37 -3.78
CA GLU A 227 -5.78 1.65 -4.22
C GLU A 227 -6.59 1.06 -3.06
N ARG A 228 -5.91 0.61 -1.99
CA ARG A 228 -6.54 -0.21 -0.94
C ARG A 228 -6.68 0.48 0.42
N SER A 229 -6.01 1.61 0.65
CA SER A 229 -6.04 2.29 1.94
C SER A 229 -7.35 3.08 2.13
N HIS A 230 -8.01 2.86 3.28
CA HIS A 230 -9.10 3.71 3.76
C HIS A 230 -8.62 4.97 4.49
N THR A 231 -7.31 5.09 4.69
CA THR A 231 -6.64 6.27 5.28
C THR A 231 -6.07 7.10 4.14
N THR A 232 -6.14 8.43 4.27
CA THR A 232 -5.55 9.36 3.31
C THR A 232 -4.07 9.04 3.09
N VAL A 233 -3.67 8.90 1.82
CA VAL A 233 -2.29 8.63 1.41
C VAL A 233 -1.74 9.86 0.71
N LEU A 234 -0.59 10.34 1.17
CA LEU A 234 0.15 11.42 0.55
C LEU A 234 1.46 10.86 -0.01
N ALA A 235 1.53 10.72 -1.34
CA ALA A 235 2.72 10.25 -2.03
C ALA A 235 3.63 11.42 -2.40
N ILE A 236 4.89 11.37 -1.98
CA ILE A 236 5.88 12.44 -2.12
C ILE A 236 6.94 12.04 -3.17
N PRO A 237 7.03 12.77 -4.31
CA PRO A 237 8.13 12.63 -5.25
C PRO A 237 9.48 13.05 -4.64
N GLU A 238 10.58 12.40 -5.02
CA GLU A 238 11.95 12.71 -4.53
C GLU A 238 12.33 14.18 -4.77
N ASN A 239 12.02 14.70 -5.95
CA ASN A 239 12.39 16.05 -6.38
C ASN A 239 11.38 17.13 -5.95
N THR A 240 10.56 16.87 -4.92
CA THR A 240 9.61 17.86 -4.41
C THR A 240 10.37 19.09 -3.88
N PRO A 241 10.12 20.32 -4.39
CA PRO A 241 10.96 21.48 -4.11
C PRO A 241 10.71 22.14 -2.75
N PHE A 242 9.74 21.64 -1.99
CA PHE A 242 9.39 22.10 -0.64
C PHE A 242 9.32 20.91 0.31
N ASN A 243 9.31 21.18 1.61
CA ASN A 243 9.24 20.16 2.66
C ASN A 243 8.11 20.39 3.67
N ARG A 244 7.42 21.53 3.60
CA ARG A 244 6.24 21.80 4.43
C ARG A 244 4.99 21.92 3.59
N PHE A 245 3.89 21.38 4.12
CA PHE A 245 2.60 21.45 3.45
C PHE A 245 2.08 22.90 3.31
N ASN A 246 2.41 23.80 4.25
CA ASN A 246 2.00 25.21 4.20
C ASN A 246 2.66 26.02 3.06
N GLU A 247 3.68 25.48 2.40
CA GLU A 247 4.29 26.09 1.21
C GLU A 247 3.46 25.85 -0.07
N VAL A 248 2.50 24.92 -0.02
CA VAL A 248 1.62 24.60 -1.14
C VAL A 248 0.63 25.75 -1.35
N LYS A 249 0.82 26.50 -2.43
CA LYS A 249 -0.03 27.66 -2.79
C LYS A 249 -1.25 27.30 -3.64
N ARG A 250 -1.19 26.18 -4.36
CA ARG A 250 -2.21 25.75 -5.31
C ARG A 250 -2.35 24.24 -5.24
N ILE A 251 -3.59 23.78 -5.20
CA ILE A 251 -3.94 22.36 -5.15
C ILE A 251 -4.84 22.09 -6.36
N ALA A 252 -4.48 21.11 -7.18
CA ALA A 252 -5.32 20.60 -8.24
C ALA A 252 -6.10 19.40 -7.71
N PHE A 253 -7.41 19.40 -7.86
CA PHE A 253 -8.29 18.29 -7.51
C PHE A 253 -8.86 17.69 -8.79
N MET A 254 -8.56 16.43 -9.05
CA MET A 254 -9.08 15.71 -10.22
C MET A 254 -10.46 15.18 -9.88
N THR A 255 -11.45 15.49 -10.72
CA THR A 255 -12.84 15.10 -10.49
C THR A 255 -13.59 14.87 -11.79
N ASN A 256 -14.54 13.94 -11.78
CA ASN A 256 -15.57 13.76 -12.81
C ASN A 256 -16.94 14.25 -12.34
N PHE A 257 -17.00 14.98 -11.21
CA PHE A 257 -18.20 15.49 -10.54
C PHE A 257 -19.14 14.41 -9.97
N ASP A 258 -18.64 13.21 -9.66
CA ASP A 258 -19.43 12.21 -8.96
C ASP A 258 -19.51 12.47 -7.44
N GLN A 259 -20.43 11.77 -6.77
CA GLN A 259 -20.63 11.93 -5.32
C GLN A 259 -19.41 11.48 -4.50
N ARG A 260 -18.60 10.54 -5.02
CA ARG A 260 -17.42 10.03 -4.32
C ARG A 260 -16.32 11.08 -4.30
N ASP A 261 -16.18 11.86 -5.37
CA ASP A 261 -15.26 12.99 -5.43
C ASP A 261 -15.59 14.05 -4.38
N LEU A 262 -16.88 14.34 -4.15
CA LEU A 262 -17.30 15.27 -3.10
C LEU A 262 -16.91 14.75 -1.70
N ILE A 263 -17.10 13.45 -1.45
CA ILE A 263 -16.71 12.80 -0.19
C ILE A 263 -15.18 12.81 -0.03
N ALA A 264 -14.43 12.56 -1.10
CA ALA A 264 -12.98 12.59 -1.11
C ALA A 264 -12.44 14.00 -0.87
N PHE A 265 -13.06 15.02 -1.48
CA PHE A 265 -12.73 16.43 -1.28
C PHE A 265 -12.98 16.86 0.16
N ASP A 266 -14.15 16.54 0.72
CA ASP A 266 -14.45 16.84 2.13
C ASP A 266 -13.47 16.13 3.07
N SER A 267 -13.20 14.84 2.83
CA SER A 267 -12.21 14.08 3.60
C SER A 267 -10.80 14.69 3.51
N PHE A 268 -10.42 15.22 2.35
CA PHE A 268 -9.15 15.90 2.14
C PHE A 268 -9.07 17.21 2.93
N ILE A 269 -10.08 18.08 2.80
CA ILE A 269 -10.12 19.37 3.51
C ILE A 269 -10.15 19.17 5.04
N ASN A 270 -10.97 18.24 5.53
CA ASN A 270 -11.02 17.90 6.95
C ASN A 270 -9.72 17.23 7.43
N GLY A 271 -9.10 16.41 6.57
CA GLY A 271 -7.80 15.80 6.83
C GLY A 271 -6.68 16.82 7.06
N LEU A 272 -6.76 17.97 6.41
CA LEU A 272 -5.80 19.09 6.48
C LEU A 272 -6.12 20.15 7.53
N SER A 273 -7.25 20.02 8.24
CA SER A 273 -7.57 20.92 9.35
C SER A 273 -6.67 20.62 10.57
N PRO A 274 -6.21 21.62 11.33
CA PRO A 274 -5.46 21.42 12.58
C PRO A 274 -6.16 20.40 13.51
N PHE A 275 -5.39 19.66 14.31
CA PHE A 275 -5.93 18.68 15.26
C PHE A 275 -6.83 19.30 16.34
#